data_AF-A0AAV0NSH7-F1
#
_entry.id   AF-A0AAV0NSH7-F1
#
_cell.length_a   1.000
_cell.length_b   1.000
_cell.length_c   1.000
_cell.angle_alpha   90.00
_cell.angle_beta   90.00
_cell.angle_gamma   90.00
#
_symmetry.space_group_name_H-M   'P 1'
#
loop_
_entity.id
_entity.type
_entity.pdbx_description
1 polymer ?
#
loop_
_entity_poly.entity_id
_entity_poly.type
_entity_poly.pdbx_seq_one_letter_code
_entity_poly.pdbx_strand_id
1 'polypeptide(L)'
;MMRLSEAAENLKRQAAVSVQTGRENDARQLLFQKKKVMQAIDRSKGRIELLDELCAKLNEAISKKETQLIGNLASDLEVDVDDASGPVRVVSPKAAEGFPNGLDDAKDLSSNGMDISHMHKPQSCGNGNFKLGYLDVGISNENLENTGLSGISSYYDFLEHIDTQLNKIEAQLVTVLNVSAWILIKEKTPDISEVKQTEELLSSIRVVRQQVAEMMEGKVEI
;
A
#
# COMPACT_ATOMS: atom_id res chain seq x y z
N MET A 1 5.71 -13.70 -21.08
CA MET A 1 5.05 -13.53 -22.41
C MET A 1 5.42 -14.61 -23.42
N MET A 2 6.70 -14.95 -23.58
CA MET A 2 7.18 -15.90 -24.61
C MET A 2 6.41 -17.23 -24.66
N ARG A 3 6.17 -17.88 -23.52
CA ARG A 3 5.49 -19.19 -23.46
C ARG A 3 4.03 -19.17 -23.98
N LEU A 4 3.28 -18.10 -23.67
CA LEU A 4 1.90 -17.98 -24.14
C LEU A 4 1.84 -17.63 -25.63
N SER A 5 2.76 -16.77 -26.10
CA SER A 5 2.90 -16.47 -27.53
C SER A 5 3.25 -17.72 -28.34
N GLU A 6 4.21 -18.51 -27.85
CA GLU A 6 4.61 -19.78 -28.45
C GLU A 6 3.44 -20.79 -28.48
N ALA A 7 2.67 -20.91 -27.39
CA ALA A 7 1.49 -21.74 -27.35
C ALA A 7 0.42 -21.30 -28.38
N ALA A 8 0.19 -19.99 -28.52
CA ALA A 8 -0.76 -19.44 -29.50
C ALA A 8 -0.30 -19.70 -30.94
N GLU A 9 1.00 -19.66 -31.21
CA GLU A 9 1.59 -19.96 -32.51
C GLU A 9 1.53 -21.46 -32.83
N ASN A 10 1.80 -22.33 -31.85
CA ASN A 10 1.65 -23.77 -32.00
C ASN A 10 0.21 -24.17 -32.30
N LEU A 11 -0.77 -23.58 -31.60
CA LEU A 11 -2.20 -23.79 -31.88
C LEU A 11 -2.58 -23.33 -33.29
N LYS A 12 -2.03 -22.20 -33.76
CA LYS A 12 -2.23 -21.70 -35.13
C LYS A 12 -1.68 -22.70 -36.16
N ARG A 13 -0.47 -23.23 -35.93
CA ARG A 13 0.17 -24.21 -36.81
C ARG A 13 -0.63 -25.52 -36.86
N GLN A 14 -1.08 -26.02 -35.72
CA GLN A 14 -1.90 -27.24 -35.65
C GLN A 14 -3.27 -27.05 -36.32
N ALA A 15 -3.89 -25.88 -36.17
CA ALA A 15 -5.13 -25.57 -36.87
C ALA A 15 -4.94 -25.58 -38.39
N ALA A 16 -3.84 -25.00 -38.90
CA ALA A 16 -3.52 -25.01 -40.33
C ALA A 16 -3.35 -26.44 -40.88
N VAL A 17 -2.64 -27.31 -40.15
CA VAL A 17 -2.51 -28.74 -40.52
C VAL A 17 -3.86 -29.46 -40.49
N SER A 18 -4.72 -29.14 -39.52
CA SER A 18 -6.05 -29.75 -39.41
C SER A 18 -6.96 -29.37 -40.57
N VAL A 19 -6.89 -28.12 -41.05
CA VAL A 19 -7.59 -27.68 -42.28
C VAL A 19 -7.08 -28.44 -43.51
N GLN A 20 -5.75 -28.54 -43.69
CA GLN A 20 -5.16 -29.23 -44.83
C GLN A 20 -5.51 -30.73 -44.87
N THR A 21 -5.75 -31.34 -43.71
CA THR A 21 -6.14 -32.75 -43.58
C THR A 21 -7.66 -32.96 -43.60
N GLY A 22 -8.45 -31.92 -43.87
CA GLY A 22 -9.92 -31.99 -43.97
C GLY A 22 -10.65 -32.07 -42.62
N ARG A 23 -9.94 -31.89 -41.49
CA ARG A 23 -10.50 -31.90 -40.13
C ARG A 23 -10.85 -30.49 -39.67
N GLU A 24 -11.87 -29.90 -40.30
CA GLU A 24 -12.26 -28.51 -40.05
C GLU A 24 -12.82 -28.27 -38.65
N ASN A 25 -13.54 -29.24 -38.07
CA ASN A 25 -14.07 -29.12 -36.71
C ASN A 25 -12.94 -29.02 -35.67
N ASP A 26 -11.90 -29.85 -35.81
CA ASP A 26 -10.71 -29.80 -34.96
C ASP A 26 -9.99 -28.45 -35.10
N ALA A 27 -9.87 -27.95 -36.34
CA ALA A 27 -9.28 -26.64 -36.60
C ALA A 27 -10.06 -25.51 -35.89
N ARG A 28 -11.39 -25.54 -35.91
CA ARG A 28 -12.24 -24.56 -35.19
C ARG A 28 -12.01 -24.63 -33.68
N GLN A 29 -11.92 -25.84 -33.11
CA GLN A 29 -11.65 -26.01 -31.69
C GLN A 29 -10.26 -25.47 -31.31
N LEU A 30 -9.22 -25.76 -32.11
CA LEU A 30 -7.87 -25.24 -31.90
C LEU A 30 -7.82 -23.71 -31.97
N LEU A 31 -8.54 -23.09 -32.91
CA LEU A 31 -8.64 -21.63 -33.00
C LEU A 31 -9.38 -21.02 -31.81
N PHE A 32 -10.39 -21.69 -31.28
CA PHE A 32 -11.07 -21.26 -30.06
C PHE A 32 -10.13 -21.31 -28.85
N GLN A 33 -9.30 -22.36 -28.72
CA GLN A 33 -8.27 -22.41 -27.69
C GLN A 33 -7.24 -21.30 -27.87
N LYS A 34 -6.79 -21.03 -29.10
CA LYS A 34 -5.88 -19.91 -29.41
C LYS A 34 -6.46 -18.58 -28.98
N LYS A 35 -7.77 -18.35 -29.18
CA LYS A 35 -8.46 -17.13 -28.70
C LYS A 35 -8.35 -16.99 -27.18
N LYS A 36 -8.55 -18.07 -26.42
CA LYS A 36 -8.39 -18.06 -24.95
C LYS A 36 -6.95 -17.72 -24.54
N VAL A 37 -5.96 -18.31 -25.21
CA VAL A 37 -4.54 -18.01 -24.96
C VAL A 37 -4.22 -16.54 -25.27
N MET A 38 -4.73 -16.00 -26.37
CA MET A 38 -4.57 -14.57 -26.69
C MET A 38 -5.19 -13.66 -25.63
N GLN A 39 -6.38 -13.98 -25.12
CA GLN A 39 -6.97 -13.21 -24.02
C GLN A 39 -6.12 -13.27 -22.74
N ALA A 40 -5.47 -14.41 -22.46
CA ALA A 40 -4.54 -14.51 -21.34
C ALA A 40 -3.28 -13.66 -21.55
N ILE A 41 -2.78 -13.57 -22.79
CA ILE A 41 -1.68 -12.65 -23.16
C ILE A 41 -2.09 -11.20 -22.89
N ASP A 42 -3.28 -10.78 -23.32
CA ASP A 42 -3.73 -9.38 -23.14
C ASP A 42 -3.93 -9.04 -21.65
N ARG A 43 -4.52 -9.95 -20.86
CA ARG A 43 -4.57 -9.79 -19.39
C ARG A 43 -3.18 -9.70 -18.77
N SER A 44 -2.22 -10.48 -19.26
CA SER A 44 -0.84 -10.41 -18.78
C SER A 44 -0.17 -9.08 -19.13
N LYS A 45 -0.50 -8.44 -20.26
CA LYS A 45 0.02 -7.11 -20.61
C LYS A 45 -0.50 -6.04 -19.66
N GLY A 46 -1.82 -6.00 -19.43
CA GLY A 46 -2.40 -5.03 -18.49
C GLY A 46 -1.84 -5.16 -17.08
N ARG A 47 -1.54 -6.39 -16.64
CA ARG A 47 -0.83 -6.62 -15.37
C ARG A 47 0.60 -6.08 -15.35
N ILE A 48 1.33 -6.19 -16.46
CA ILE A 48 2.69 -5.65 -16.56
C ILE A 48 2.64 -4.12 -16.50
N GLU A 49 1.73 -3.50 -17.25
CA GLU A 49 1.53 -2.05 -17.25
C GLU A 49 1.21 -1.50 -15.85
N LEU A 50 0.30 -2.16 -15.12
CA LEU A 50 -0.01 -1.80 -13.73
C LEU A 50 1.20 -1.93 -12.80
N LEU A 51 2.02 -2.98 -12.97
CA LEU A 51 3.23 -3.16 -12.18
C LEU A 51 4.30 -2.12 -12.51
N ASP A 52 4.40 -1.72 -13.78
CA ASP A 52 5.30 -0.64 -14.21
C ASP A 52 4.87 0.71 -13.60
N GLU A 53 3.56 1.01 -13.58
CA GLU A 53 3.02 2.20 -12.93
C GLU A 53 3.29 2.19 -11.42
N LEU A 54 3.07 1.06 -10.76
CA LEU A 54 3.36 0.90 -9.34
C LEU A 54 4.85 1.11 -9.04
N CYS A 55 5.74 0.54 -9.86
CA CYS A 55 7.18 0.75 -9.74
C CYS A 55 7.54 2.24 -9.87
N ALA A 56 6.94 2.95 -10.83
CA ALA A 56 7.15 4.39 -10.98
C ALA A 56 6.70 5.17 -9.75
N LYS A 57 5.54 4.84 -9.18
CA LYS A 57 5.01 5.47 -7.97
C LYS A 57 5.85 5.20 -6.72
N LEU A 58 6.35 3.97 -6.58
CA LEU A 58 7.27 3.63 -5.50
C LEU A 58 8.58 4.42 -5.61
N ASN A 59 9.16 4.54 -6.80
CA ASN A 59 10.35 5.35 -7.02
C ASN A 59 10.08 6.84 -6.69
N GLU A 60 8.94 7.38 -7.11
CA GLU A 60 8.54 8.76 -6.77
C GLU A 60 8.45 8.97 -5.25
N ALA A 61 7.83 8.02 -4.53
CA ALA A 61 7.68 8.08 -3.09
C ALA A 61 9.04 7.96 -2.36
N ILE A 62 9.91 7.07 -2.83
CA ILE A 62 11.28 6.91 -2.31
C ILE A 62 12.04 8.22 -2.50
N SER A 63 12.06 8.80 -3.69
CA SER A 63 12.76 10.06 -3.95
C SER A 63 12.22 11.22 -3.09
N LYS A 64 10.90 11.29 -2.87
CA LYS A 64 10.30 12.26 -1.95
C LYS A 64 10.79 12.06 -0.51
N LYS A 65 10.88 10.82 -0.04
CA LYS A 65 11.37 10.49 1.31
C LYS A 65 12.87 10.73 1.47
N GLU A 66 13.67 10.38 0.46
CA GLU A 66 15.10 10.69 0.43
C GLU A 66 15.34 12.20 0.52
N THR A 67 14.59 12.98 -0.26
CA THR A 67 14.69 14.46 -0.22
C THR A 67 14.31 15.01 1.16
N GLN A 68 13.24 14.47 1.78
CA GLN A 68 12.85 14.85 3.15
C GLN A 68 13.92 14.49 4.18
N LEU A 69 14.50 13.29 4.09
CA LEU A 69 15.56 12.85 5.00
C LEU A 69 16.82 13.70 4.87
N ILE A 70 17.25 14.01 3.64
CA ILE A 70 18.39 14.89 3.39
C ILE A 70 18.12 16.29 3.93
N GLY A 71 16.92 16.84 3.69
CA GLY A 71 16.52 18.14 4.22
C GLY A 71 16.54 18.18 5.74
N ASN A 72 15.96 17.18 6.40
CA ASN A 72 15.94 17.10 7.87
C ASN A 72 17.35 16.95 8.46
N LEU A 73 18.21 16.14 7.83
CA LEU A 73 19.60 15.95 8.28
C LEU A 73 20.43 17.24 8.12
N ALA A 74 20.19 18.02 7.05
CA ALA A 74 20.85 19.30 6.86
C ALA A 74 20.39 20.35 7.90
N SER A 75 19.08 20.39 8.22
CA SER A 75 18.55 21.29 9.25
C SER A 75 19.01 20.95 10.67
N ASP A 76 19.21 19.67 10.99
CA ASP A 76 19.75 19.22 12.28
C ASP A 76 21.23 19.63 12.46
N LEU A 77 21.95 19.83 11.36
CA LEU A 77 23.35 20.28 11.36
C LEU A 77 23.50 21.82 11.46
N GLU A 78 22.46 22.59 11.15
CA GLU A 78 22.46 24.06 11.22
C GLU A 78 22.12 24.62 12.60
N VAL A 79 21.75 23.77 13.56
CA VAL A 79 21.51 24.14 14.95
C VAL A 79 22.73 23.74 15.79
N ASP A 80 23.69 24.65 15.91
CA ASP A 80 24.49 24.95 17.13
C ASP A 80 25.86 25.54 16.77
N VAL A 81 25.89 26.72 16.14
CA VAL A 81 27.12 27.54 16.03
C VAL A 81 27.01 28.87 16.77
N ASP A 82 25.82 29.23 17.25
CA ASP A 82 25.63 30.44 18.06
C ASP A 82 25.04 30.05 19.43
N ASP A 83 25.92 30.11 20.44
CA ASP A 83 25.63 30.22 21.88
C ASP A 83 25.78 28.96 22.76
N ALA A 84 27.03 28.46 22.88
CA ALA A 84 27.50 27.85 24.13
C ALA A 84 29.05 27.83 24.22
N SER A 85 29.66 28.98 24.47
CA SER A 85 31.02 29.03 25.04
C SER A 85 30.97 28.61 26.51
N GLY A 86 30.75 27.31 26.73
CA GLY A 86 30.82 26.66 28.03
C GLY A 86 31.87 25.54 27.97
N PRO A 87 32.81 25.44 28.92
CA PRO A 87 33.84 24.41 28.87
C PRO A 87 33.20 23.03 28.97
N VAL A 88 33.30 22.26 27.88
CA VAL A 88 32.82 20.89 27.77
C VAL A 88 33.51 20.02 28.83
N ARG A 89 32.79 19.67 29.89
CA ARG A 89 33.26 18.73 30.91
C ARG A 89 32.80 17.33 30.53
N VAL A 90 33.67 16.59 29.84
CA VAL A 90 33.44 15.17 29.54
C VAL A 90 33.48 14.40 30.86
N VAL A 91 32.35 13.80 31.25
CA VAL A 91 32.29 12.87 32.39
C VAL A 91 32.17 11.46 31.83
N SER A 92 33.26 10.69 31.91
CA SER A 92 33.24 9.27 31.59
C SER A 92 32.34 8.53 32.58
N PRO A 93 31.50 7.58 32.12
CA PRO A 93 30.68 6.76 33.00
C PRO A 93 31.54 6.05 34.05
N LYS A 94 31.19 6.20 35.32
CA LYS A 94 31.84 5.54 36.45
C LYS A 94 31.65 4.02 36.27
N ALA A 95 32.74 3.33 35.98
CA ALA A 95 32.77 1.87 35.94
C ALA A 95 32.31 1.32 37.29
N ALA A 96 31.31 0.43 37.25
CA ALA A 96 30.93 -0.37 38.40
C ALA A 96 32.11 -1.28 38.77
N GLU A 97 32.58 -1.16 40.01
CA GLU A 97 33.62 -2.03 40.55
C GLU A 97 33.09 -3.46 40.65
N GLY A 98 33.84 -4.40 40.08
CA GLY A 98 33.56 -5.83 40.22
C GLY A 98 34.45 -6.71 39.34
N PHE A 99 35.56 -7.15 39.93
CA PHE A 99 36.42 -8.29 39.59
C PHE A 99 37.75 -8.00 38.85
N PRO A 100 38.87 -8.62 39.30
CA PRO A 100 40.23 -8.16 39.03
C PRO A 100 40.94 -8.93 37.91
N ASN A 101 42.11 -8.39 37.57
CA ASN A 101 43.25 -8.95 36.81
C ASN A 101 43.34 -8.62 35.31
N GLY A 102 44.49 -8.05 34.94
CA GLY A 102 45.08 -8.21 33.62
C GLY A 102 45.62 -6.93 33.01
N LEU A 103 46.80 -6.52 33.46
CA LEU A 103 47.70 -5.56 32.82
C LEU A 103 48.00 -6.02 31.37
N ASP A 104 47.96 -5.11 30.38
CA ASP A 104 49.15 -4.76 29.57
C ASP A 104 48.82 -4.04 28.26
N ASP A 105 49.49 -2.89 28.14
CA ASP A 105 50.08 -2.27 26.96
C ASP A 105 49.26 -1.56 25.86
N ALA A 106 49.45 -0.24 25.91
CA ALA A 106 49.22 0.75 24.89
C ALA A 106 49.93 0.44 23.55
N LYS A 107 49.30 0.86 22.46
CA LYS A 107 49.99 1.67 21.44
C LYS A 107 48.99 2.40 20.53
N ASP A 108 49.03 3.71 20.72
CA ASP A 108 48.95 4.80 19.76
C ASP A 108 49.18 4.39 18.29
N LEU A 109 48.44 5.02 17.36
CA LEU A 109 48.93 5.67 16.13
C LEU A 109 47.79 5.89 15.10
N SER A 110 47.31 7.13 15.07
CA SER A 110 47.21 8.02 13.91
C SER A 110 47.03 7.46 12.48
N SER A 111 46.09 8.11 11.78
CA SER A 111 46.17 8.62 10.40
C SER A 111 45.73 7.75 9.22
N ASN A 112 44.97 8.44 8.37
CA ASN A 112 44.79 8.30 6.92
C ASN A 112 43.75 7.29 6.41
N GLY A 113 42.60 7.84 6.02
CA GLY A 113 42.29 8.06 4.61
C GLY A 113 42.35 6.87 3.63
N MET A 114 41.17 6.58 3.08
CA MET A 114 40.89 6.28 1.68
C MET A 114 40.69 4.81 1.25
N ASP A 115 39.61 4.67 0.47
CA ASP A 115 39.25 3.66 -0.52
C ASP A 115 38.56 2.33 -0.15
N ILE A 116 37.23 2.37 -0.31
CA ILE A 116 36.45 1.60 -1.29
C ILE A 116 37.16 0.38 -1.88
N SER A 117 36.73 -0.81 -1.46
CA SER A 117 36.18 -1.84 -2.37
C SER A 117 35.92 -3.12 -1.59
N HIS A 118 34.71 -3.66 -1.68
CA HIS A 118 34.53 -5.07 -2.06
C HIS A 118 33.05 -5.39 -2.22
N MET A 119 32.68 -5.71 -3.46
CA MET A 119 31.45 -6.42 -3.79
C MET A 119 31.45 -7.80 -3.13
N HIS A 120 30.30 -8.21 -2.60
CA HIS A 120 29.98 -9.63 -2.51
C HIS A 120 28.51 -9.90 -2.88
N LYS A 121 28.35 -10.95 -3.69
CA LYS A 121 27.16 -11.45 -4.39
C LYS A 121 25.99 -11.85 -3.47
N PRO A 122 24.76 -11.95 -4.03
CA PRO A 122 23.56 -12.37 -3.31
C PRO A 122 23.51 -13.90 -3.17
N GLN A 123 23.08 -14.38 -2.00
CA GLN A 123 22.86 -15.81 -1.75
C GLN A 123 21.40 -16.08 -1.34
N SER A 124 20.73 -16.76 -2.25
CA SER A 124 19.61 -17.71 -2.17
C SER A 124 18.76 -17.84 -0.89
N CYS A 125 17.45 -17.91 -1.16
CA CYS A 125 16.28 -18.20 -0.34
C CYS A 125 16.44 -19.17 0.84
N GLY A 126 15.79 -18.82 1.95
CA GLY A 126 15.37 -19.73 3.03
C GLY A 126 14.14 -19.18 3.76
N ASN A 127 13.08 -19.98 3.82
CA ASN A 127 11.78 -19.70 4.47
C ASN A 127 11.91 -19.20 5.93
N GLY A 128 11.09 -18.21 6.30
CA GLY A 128 10.80 -17.90 7.70
C GLY A 128 10.01 -16.61 7.89
N ASN A 129 8.70 -16.73 8.12
CA ASN A 129 7.76 -15.75 8.69
C ASN A 129 7.90 -14.27 8.29
N PHE A 130 7.09 -13.85 7.31
CA PHE A 130 6.86 -12.44 7.00
C PHE A 130 6.06 -11.78 8.15
N LYS A 131 6.76 -11.15 9.09
CA LYS A 131 6.15 -10.23 10.06
C LYS A 131 5.92 -8.90 9.35
N LEU A 132 4.69 -8.70 8.85
CA LEU A 132 4.27 -7.45 8.24
C LEU A 132 4.26 -6.38 9.34
N GLY A 133 5.25 -5.49 9.32
CA GLY A 133 5.29 -4.29 10.16
C GLY A 133 4.13 -3.39 9.75
N TYR A 134 3.18 -3.23 10.66
CA TYR A 134 2.09 -2.28 10.55
C TYR A 134 2.69 -0.87 10.41
N LEU A 135 2.36 -0.18 9.33
CA LEU A 135 2.73 1.21 9.11
C LEU A 135 1.84 2.07 10.01
N ASP A 136 2.35 2.41 11.18
CA ASP A 136 1.75 3.42 12.06
C ASP A 136 1.92 4.80 11.39
N VAL A 137 0.90 5.21 10.62
CA VAL A 137 0.75 6.60 10.20
C VAL A 137 -0.06 7.27 11.29
N GLY A 138 0.66 7.86 12.24
CA GLY A 138 0.10 8.68 13.30
C GLY A 138 -0.67 9.87 12.72
N ILE A 139 -1.99 9.73 12.68
CA ILE A 139 -2.91 10.87 12.73
C ILE A 139 -3.69 10.68 14.02
N SER A 140 -3.14 11.24 15.11
CA SER A 140 -3.89 11.37 16.36
C SER A 140 -5.09 12.26 16.10
N ASN A 141 -6.26 11.63 16.00
CA ASN A 141 -7.53 12.30 16.19
C ASN A 141 -8.30 11.50 17.24
N GLU A 142 -8.36 12.05 18.44
CA GLU A 142 -8.74 11.39 19.69
C GLU A 142 -10.25 11.08 19.85
N ASN A 143 -11.00 10.95 18.75
CA ASN A 143 -12.43 10.62 18.77
C ASN A 143 -12.88 9.59 17.73
N LEU A 144 -11.96 8.98 16.98
CA LEU A 144 -12.31 7.80 16.18
C LEU A 144 -12.07 6.59 17.08
N GLU A 145 -13.16 6.04 17.64
CA GLU A 145 -13.12 4.72 18.28
C GLU A 145 -12.29 3.79 17.40
N ASN A 146 -11.14 3.35 17.92
CA ASN A 146 -10.20 2.45 17.27
C ASN A 146 -10.88 1.09 17.02
N THR A 147 -11.82 1.02 16.07
CA THR A 147 -12.03 -0.18 15.28
C THR A 147 -10.96 -0.21 14.21
N GLY A 148 -9.69 -0.28 14.66
CA GLY A 148 -8.63 -0.72 13.78
C GLY A 148 -9.05 -2.07 13.20
N LEU A 149 -8.50 -2.42 12.04
CA LEU A 149 -8.78 -3.67 11.29
C LEU A 149 -8.52 -4.97 12.11
N SER A 150 -8.26 -4.86 13.41
CA SER A 150 -8.22 -5.90 14.43
C SER A 150 -9.55 -6.66 14.48
N GLY A 151 -9.65 -7.68 13.64
CA GLY A 151 -10.84 -8.55 13.51
C GLY A 151 -11.18 -8.91 12.06
N ILE A 152 -10.57 -8.24 11.09
CA ILE A 152 -10.81 -8.50 9.67
C ILE A 152 -9.92 -9.66 9.22
N SER A 153 -10.48 -10.87 9.22
CA SER A 153 -9.75 -12.09 8.84
C SER A 153 -9.94 -12.47 7.37
N SER A 154 -10.94 -11.90 6.69
CA SER A 154 -11.24 -12.20 5.30
C SER A 154 -11.69 -10.97 4.50
N TYR A 155 -11.69 -11.09 3.17
CA TYR A 155 -12.18 -10.06 2.26
C TYR A 155 -13.66 -9.70 2.50
N TYR A 156 -14.49 -10.68 2.87
CA TYR A 156 -15.90 -10.42 3.16
C TYR A 156 -16.10 -9.76 4.52
N ASP A 157 -15.32 -10.15 5.53
CA ASP A 157 -15.34 -9.47 6.84
C ASP A 157 -14.94 -8.00 6.69
N PHE A 158 -14.04 -7.70 5.74
CA PHE A 158 -13.67 -6.33 5.40
C PHE A 158 -14.86 -5.57 4.79
N LEU A 159 -15.55 -6.14 3.80
CA LEU A 159 -16.72 -5.51 3.19
C LEU A 159 -17.85 -5.28 4.19
N GLU A 160 -18.10 -6.24 5.09
CA GLU A 160 -19.09 -6.13 6.15
C GLU A 160 -18.73 -5.01 7.15
N HIS A 161 -17.44 -4.90 7.50
CA HIS A 161 -16.95 -3.79 8.32
C HIS A 161 -17.18 -2.43 7.65
N ILE A 162 -16.89 -2.32 6.35
CA ILE A 162 -17.12 -1.09 5.57
C ILE A 162 -18.61 -0.76 5.50
N ASP A 163 -19.49 -1.72 5.20
CA ASP A 163 -20.94 -1.46 5.17
C ASP A 163 -21.46 -1.02 6.54
N THR A 164 -20.96 -1.61 7.63
CA THR A 164 -21.32 -1.24 9.00
C THR A 164 -20.93 0.22 9.31
N GLN A 165 -19.73 0.64 8.92
CA GLN A 165 -19.28 2.03 9.12
C GLN A 165 -20.09 3.00 8.26
N LEU A 166 -20.32 2.67 7.00
CA LEU A 166 -21.13 3.50 6.10
C LEU A 166 -22.59 3.60 6.59
N ASN A 167 -23.14 2.55 7.17
CA ASN A 167 -24.47 2.55 7.80
C ASN A 167 -24.54 3.50 9.01
N LYS A 168 -23.49 3.51 9.85
CA LYS A 168 -23.40 4.46 10.98
C LYS A 168 -23.36 5.90 10.48
N ILE A 169 -22.56 6.18 9.46
CA ILE A 169 -22.46 7.52 8.85
C ILE A 169 -23.80 7.92 8.21
N GLU A 170 -24.44 7.03 7.45
CA GLU A 170 -25.76 7.26 6.87
C GLU A 170 -26.80 7.62 7.93
N ALA A 171 -26.86 6.87 9.04
CA ALA A 171 -27.78 7.16 10.14
C ALA A 171 -27.53 8.53 10.78
N GLN A 172 -26.26 8.92 10.93
CA GLN A 172 -25.88 10.24 11.42
C GLN A 172 -26.30 11.35 10.45
N LEU A 173 -26.05 11.19 9.14
CA LEU A 173 -26.46 12.17 8.13
C LEU A 173 -27.98 12.32 8.04
N VAL A 174 -28.73 11.23 8.13
CA VAL A 174 -30.21 11.28 8.21
C VAL A 174 -30.66 12.04 9.45
N THR A 175 -29.98 11.85 10.59
CA THR A 175 -30.28 12.60 11.81
C THR A 175 -30.00 14.09 11.63
N VAL A 176 -28.87 14.46 11.02
CA VAL A 176 -28.53 15.85 10.71
C VAL A 176 -29.56 16.47 9.76
N LEU A 177 -29.93 15.79 8.67
CA LEU A 177 -30.95 16.26 7.75
C LEU A 177 -32.30 16.45 8.43
N ASN A 178 -32.70 15.51 9.29
CA ASN A 178 -33.93 15.64 10.06
C ASN A 178 -33.88 16.86 10.98
N VAL A 179 -32.82 17.04 11.76
CA VAL A 179 -32.65 18.20 12.65
C VAL A 179 -32.67 19.50 11.84
N SER A 180 -31.96 19.56 10.71
CA SER A 180 -31.96 20.72 9.82
C SER A 180 -33.34 20.99 9.20
N ALA A 181 -34.12 19.96 8.85
CA ALA A 181 -35.50 20.11 8.38
C ALA A 181 -36.42 20.64 9.49
N TRP A 182 -36.26 20.17 10.72
CA TRP A 182 -36.99 20.69 11.90
C TRP A 182 -36.63 22.15 12.19
N ILE A 183 -35.35 22.52 12.08
CA ILE A 183 -34.88 23.91 12.24
C ILE A 183 -35.43 24.78 11.12
N LEU A 184 -35.39 24.33 9.86
CA LEU A 184 -35.93 25.06 8.71
C LEU A 184 -37.45 25.30 8.81
N ILE A 185 -38.19 24.41 9.48
CA ILE A 185 -39.62 24.57 9.78
C ILE A 185 -39.87 25.57 10.92
N LYS A 186 -38.99 25.61 11.94
CA LYS A 186 -39.13 26.50 13.12
C LYS A 186 -38.53 27.89 12.92
N GLU A 187 -37.46 28.01 12.13
CA GLU A 187 -36.61 29.18 12.02
C GLU A 187 -36.16 29.32 10.55
N LYS A 188 -36.41 30.49 9.95
CA LYS A 188 -36.17 30.72 8.53
C LYS A 188 -34.70 31.06 8.27
N THR A 189 -33.77 30.16 8.60
CA THR A 189 -32.46 29.95 7.93
C THR A 189 -31.55 28.99 8.71
N PRO A 190 -31.44 27.73 8.29
CA PRO A 190 -30.16 27.07 8.08
C PRO A 190 -29.69 27.30 6.63
N ASP A 191 -28.39 27.42 6.40
CA ASP A 191 -27.84 27.61 5.05
C ASP A 191 -28.29 26.46 4.15
N ILE A 192 -29.19 26.75 3.21
CA ILE A 192 -29.79 25.77 2.28
C ILE A 192 -28.69 24.99 1.53
N SER A 193 -27.51 25.59 1.36
CA SER A 193 -26.32 24.94 0.80
C SER A 193 -25.80 23.80 1.66
N GLU A 194 -25.77 23.91 2.98
CA GLU A 194 -25.29 22.84 3.88
C GLU A 194 -26.26 21.65 3.88
N VAL A 195 -27.56 21.91 3.87
CA VAL A 195 -28.59 20.88 3.77
C VAL A 195 -28.47 20.13 2.44
N LYS A 196 -28.31 20.87 1.34
CA LYS A 196 -28.12 20.30 0.00
C LYS A 196 -26.82 19.47 -0.10
N GLN A 197 -25.73 19.96 0.48
CA GLN A 197 -24.45 19.24 0.53
C GLN A 197 -24.57 17.95 1.35
N THR A 198 -25.29 17.99 2.47
CA THR A 198 -25.55 16.82 3.32
C THR A 198 -26.41 15.78 2.58
N GLU A 199 -27.39 16.22 1.79
CA GLU A 199 -28.21 15.36 0.95
C GLU A 199 -27.41 14.70 -0.19
N GLU A 200 -26.53 15.46 -0.85
CA GLU A 200 -25.63 14.95 -1.89
C GLU A 200 -24.64 13.92 -1.32
N LEU A 201 -24.07 14.18 -0.14
CA LEU A 201 -23.20 13.26 0.56
C LEU A 201 -23.94 11.98 0.95
N LEU A 202 -25.17 12.09 1.46
CA LEU A 202 -26.01 10.94 1.79
C LEU A 202 -26.31 10.08 0.55
N SER A 203 -26.64 10.71 -0.58
CA SER A 203 -26.84 10.01 -1.86
C SER A 203 -25.57 9.26 -2.28
N SER A 204 -24.42 9.91 -2.19
CA SER A 204 -23.13 9.30 -2.53
C SER A 204 -22.81 8.08 -1.65
N ILE A 205 -23.07 8.16 -0.34
CA ILE A 205 -22.87 7.04 0.58
C ILE A 205 -23.78 5.87 0.25
N ARG A 206 -25.06 6.12 -0.08
CA ARG A 206 -26.00 5.07 -0.49
C ARG A 206 -25.53 4.34 -1.74
N VAL A 207 -24.99 5.05 -2.73
CA VAL A 207 -24.42 4.44 -3.93
C VAL A 207 -23.23 3.55 -3.59
N VAL A 208 -22.33 4.00 -2.71
CA VAL A 208 -21.18 3.20 -2.29
C VAL A 208 -21.63 1.95 -1.53
N ARG A 209 -22.60 2.06 -0.61
CA ARG A 209 -23.16 0.91 0.10
C ARG A 209 -23.80 -0.11 -0.85
N GLN A 210 -24.52 0.37 -1.87
CA GLN A 210 -25.09 -0.50 -2.90
C GLN A 210 -24.00 -1.28 -3.65
N GLN A 211 -22.89 -0.64 -3.99
CA GLN A 211 -21.74 -1.32 -4.63
C GLN A 211 -21.10 -2.36 -3.70
N VAL A 212 -20.96 -2.04 -2.41
CA VAL A 212 -20.46 -3.00 -1.41
C VAL A 212 -21.41 -4.19 -1.28
N ALA A 213 -22.72 -3.96 -1.29
CA ALA A 213 -23.73 -5.03 -1.30
C ALA A 213 -23.62 -5.94 -2.53
N GLU A 214 -23.48 -5.37 -3.73
CA GLU A 214 -23.27 -6.13 -4.97
C GLU A 214 -21.99 -7.00 -4.90
N MET A 215 -20.91 -6.46 -4.33
CA MET A 215 -19.67 -7.22 -4.10
C MET A 215 -19.85 -8.35 -3.06
N MET A 216 -20.71 -8.15 -2.06
CA MET A 216 -21.06 -9.18 -1.08
C MET A 216 -21.96 -10.28 -1.66
N GLU A 217 -22.92 -9.93 -2.53
CA GLU A 217 -23.83 -10.88 -3.19
C GLU A 217 -23.14 -11.78 -4.23
N GLY A 218 -22.03 -11.31 -4.83
CA GLY A 218 -21.14 -12.13 -5.67
C GLY A 218 -20.57 -13.39 -4.98
N LYS A 219 -20.82 -13.57 -3.67
CA LYS A 219 -20.60 -14.80 -2.89
C LYS A 219 -21.48 -15.99 -3.33
N VAL A 220 -22.60 -15.75 -4.02
CA VAL A 220 -23.63 -16.79 -4.28
C VAL A 220 -23.49 -17.45 -5.66
N GLU A 221 -22.75 -16.85 -6.60
CA GLU A 221 -22.66 -17.32 -8.00
C GLU A 221 -21.33 -17.99 -8.40
N ILE A 222 -20.47 -18.36 -7.44
CA ILE A 222 -19.20 -19.08 -7.70
C ILE A 222 -19.19 -20.46 -7.06
#